data_AF-A0A1I7XMP2-F1
#
_entry.id   AF-A0A1I7XMP2-F1
#
_cell.length_a   1.000
_cell.length_b   1.000
_cell.length_c   1.000
_cell.angle_alpha   90.00
_cell.angle_beta   90.00
_cell.angle_gamma   90.00
#
_symmetry.space_group_name_H-M   'P 1'
#
loop_
_entity.id
_entity.type
_entity.pdbx_description
1 polymer ?
#
loop_
_entity_poly.entity_id
_entity_poly.type
_entity_poly.pdbx_seq_one_letter_code
_entity_poly.pdbx_strand_id
1 'polypeptide(L)'
;MYEKERRSSLEEPQERRRRNLCFITIAVILCFIAIVVLYMQSLEVAQETKINDDYLRKLVRQINDSPKTTWKAKFNKFGVRNKSYGFKYTRNATAIEKYVEKINQFFDSALMKKHIQELMEFPEGDLPTHFDARLKWPYCPSISHVPNQGGCGSCYIRNILMKEIFLFGSTTMAFPVPEEFLHYSSGTFKINVDSMEKYGLEYEAGLV
;
A
#
# COMPACT_ATOMS: atom_id res chain seq x y z
N MET A 1 -5.55 -48.73 56.41
CA MET A 1 -5.34 -47.51 55.60
C MET A 1 -4.18 -47.79 54.63
N TYR A 2 -4.42 -48.49 53.52
CA TYR A 2 -3.46 -48.63 52.42
C TYR A 2 -4.16 -49.27 51.21
N GLU A 3 -4.84 -48.46 50.41
CA GLU A 3 -5.30 -48.87 49.08
C GLU A 3 -5.46 -47.64 48.18
N LYS A 4 -4.38 -46.86 48.13
CA LYS A 4 -4.17 -45.82 47.14
C LYS A 4 -2.84 -46.18 46.48
N GLU A 5 -2.84 -46.31 45.15
CA GLU A 5 -1.69 -46.67 44.27
C GLU A 5 -1.54 -48.14 43.88
N ARG A 6 -2.39 -48.62 42.94
CA ARG A 6 -1.93 -49.55 41.89
C ARG A 6 -2.88 -49.72 40.69
N ARG A 7 -3.42 -48.64 40.14
CA ARG A 7 -4.09 -48.68 38.82
C ARG A 7 -3.52 -47.61 37.89
N SER A 8 -2.21 -47.64 37.78
CA SER A 8 -1.43 -46.93 36.76
C SER A 8 -0.47 -47.96 36.17
N SER A 9 -0.38 -47.99 34.84
CA SER A 9 0.51 -48.82 34.03
C SER A 9 0.16 -50.32 33.94
N LEU A 10 -0.49 -50.69 32.82
CA LEU A 10 -0.16 -51.84 31.96
C LEU A 10 -1.24 -51.90 30.86
N GLU A 11 -1.24 -50.90 29.98
CA GLU A 11 -1.85 -51.13 28.66
C GLU A 11 -1.01 -52.19 27.95
N GLU A 12 -1.64 -53.24 27.43
CA GLU A 12 -0.92 -54.28 26.71
C GLU A 12 -0.14 -53.67 25.53
N PRO A 13 1.13 -54.09 25.31
CA PRO A 13 1.96 -53.58 24.22
C PRO A 13 1.27 -53.65 22.85
N GLN A 14 0.40 -54.64 22.64
CA GLN A 14 -0.41 -54.78 21.44
C GLN A 14 -1.51 -53.74 21.30
N GLU A 15 -2.16 -53.34 22.39
CA GLU A 15 -3.25 -52.37 22.37
C GLU A 15 -2.71 -50.95 22.14
N ARG A 16 -1.56 -50.63 22.77
CA ARG A 16 -0.82 -49.39 22.50
C ARG A 16 -0.32 -49.32 21.05
N ARG A 17 0.18 -50.43 20.50
CA ARG A 17 0.61 -50.51 19.10
C ARG A 17 -0.55 -50.34 18.12
N ARG A 18 -1.71 -50.94 18.40
CA ARG A 18 -2.93 -50.77 17.59
C ARG A 18 -3.45 -49.34 17.62
N ARG A 19 -3.49 -48.70 18.80
CA ARG A 19 -3.84 -47.27 18.88
C ARG A 19 -2.87 -46.40 18.11
N ASN A 20 -1.57 -46.59 18.29
CA ASN A 20 -0.56 -45.81 17.58
C ASN A 20 -0.68 -46.00 16.06
N LEU A 21 -0.96 -47.22 15.60
CA LEU A 21 -1.20 -47.50 14.19
C LEU A 21 -2.46 -46.79 13.67
N CYS A 22 -3.58 -46.81 14.43
CA CYS A 22 -4.78 -46.04 14.09
C CYS A 22 -4.53 -44.53 14.07
N PHE A 23 -3.76 -44.00 15.01
CA PHE A 23 -3.41 -42.57 15.00
C PHE A 23 -2.55 -42.20 13.79
N ILE A 24 -1.59 -43.06 13.42
CA ILE A 24 -0.77 -42.86 12.22
C ILE A 24 -1.63 -42.94 10.96
N THR A 25 -2.55 -43.90 10.83
CA THR A 25 -3.41 -44.01 9.65
C THR A 25 -4.35 -42.82 9.53
N ILE A 26 -4.96 -42.37 10.64
CA ILE A 26 -5.80 -41.16 10.65
C ILE A 26 -4.96 -39.92 10.28
N ALA A 27 -3.76 -39.77 10.83
CA ALA A 27 -2.87 -38.66 10.49
C ALA A 27 -2.49 -38.66 9.01
N VAL A 28 -2.16 -39.82 8.43
CA VAL A 28 -1.84 -39.96 7.00
C VAL A 28 -3.05 -39.61 6.12
N ILE A 29 -4.25 -40.04 6.50
CA ILE A 29 -5.49 -39.70 5.77
C ILE A 29 -5.75 -38.19 5.84
N LEU A 30 -5.62 -37.57 7.01
CA LEU A 30 -5.79 -36.11 7.16
C LEU A 30 -4.75 -35.33 6.36
N CYS A 31 -3.49 -35.77 6.35
CA CYS A 31 -2.45 -35.18 5.50
C CYS A 31 -2.78 -35.32 4.01
N PHE A 32 -3.26 -36.49 3.57
CA PHE A 32 -3.67 -36.68 2.18
C PHE A 32 -4.84 -35.78 1.79
N ILE A 33 -5.86 -35.67 2.64
CA ILE A 33 -7.00 -34.75 2.43
C ILE A 33 -6.50 -33.31 2.34
N ALA A 34 -5.62 -32.89 3.24
CA ALA A 34 -5.06 -31.54 3.22
C ALA A 34 -4.29 -31.26 1.91
N ILE A 35 -3.48 -32.21 1.44
CA ILE A 35 -2.77 -32.10 0.16
C ILE A 35 -3.75 -31.96 -1.02
N VAL A 36 -4.81 -32.78 -1.04
CA VAL A 36 -5.84 -32.71 -2.09
C VAL A 36 -6.56 -31.36 -2.06
N VAL A 37 -6.94 -30.86 -0.88
CA VAL A 37 -7.59 -29.54 -0.74
C VAL A 37 -6.69 -28.42 -1.23
N LEU A 38 -5.41 -28.41 -0.82
CA LEU A 38 -4.43 -27.42 -1.28
C LEU A 38 -4.22 -27.49 -2.80
N TYR A 39 -4.18 -28.70 -3.36
CA TYR A 39 -4.09 -28.91 -4.79
C TYR A 39 -5.30 -28.33 -5.53
N MET A 40 -6.52 -28.63 -5.08
CA MET A 40 -7.74 -28.09 -5.69
C MET A 40 -7.80 -26.56 -5.61
N GLN A 41 -7.45 -25.95 -4.48
CA GLN A 41 -7.35 -24.50 -4.34
C GLN A 41 -6.31 -23.90 -5.30
N SER A 42 -5.16 -24.55 -5.46
CA SER A 42 -4.12 -24.08 -6.38
C SER A 42 -4.59 -24.09 -7.84
N LEU A 43 -5.38 -25.10 -8.23
CA LEU A 43 -5.95 -25.18 -9.58
C LEU A 43 -6.98 -24.07 -9.83
N GLU A 44 -7.84 -23.79 -8.87
CA GLU A 44 -8.85 -22.74 -8.98
C GLU A 44 -8.20 -21.35 -9.14
N VAL A 45 -7.19 -21.03 -8.31
CA VAL A 45 -6.43 -19.78 -8.40
C VAL A 45 -5.69 -19.68 -9.74
N ALA A 46 -5.09 -20.77 -10.22
CA ALA A 46 -4.42 -20.80 -11.51
C ALA A 46 -5.39 -20.57 -12.68
N GLN A 47 -6.57 -21.17 -12.62
CA GLN A 47 -7.62 -21.00 -13.63
C GLN A 47 -8.17 -19.57 -13.64
N GLU A 48 -8.46 -18.99 -12.47
CA GLU A 48 -8.92 -17.60 -12.37
C GLU A 48 -7.88 -16.63 -12.91
N THR A 49 -6.61 -16.83 -12.57
CA THR A 49 -5.50 -16.00 -13.05
C THR A 49 -5.41 -16.03 -14.58
N LYS A 50 -5.54 -17.23 -15.17
CA LYS A 50 -5.52 -17.42 -16.62
C LYS A 50 -6.70 -16.75 -17.32
N ILE A 51 -7.92 -16.86 -16.76
CA ILE A 51 -9.12 -16.21 -17.31
C ILE A 51 -8.97 -14.69 -17.28
N ASN A 52 -8.50 -14.13 -16.16
CA ASN A 52 -8.28 -12.70 -16.01
C ASN A 52 -7.20 -12.18 -16.97
N ASP A 53 -6.10 -12.91 -17.13
CA ASP A 53 -5.02 -12.56 -18.08
C ASP A 53 -5.53 -12.56 -19.54
N ASP A 54 -6.29 -13.59 -19.94
CA ASP A 54 -6.85 -13.66 -21.30
C ASP A 54 -7.85 -12.53 -21.56
N TYR A 55 -8.72 -12.23 -20.60
CA TYR A 55 -9.66 -11.10 -20.68
C TYR A 55 -8.92 -9.77 -20.86
N LEU A 56 -7.91 -9.48 -20.03
CA LEU A 56 -7.16 -8.23 -20.08
C LEU A 56 -6.34 -8.11 -21.38
N ARG A 57 -5.79 -9.22 -21.89
CA ARG A 57 -5.12 -9.22 -23.21
C ARG A 57 -6.07 -8.95 -24.36
N LYS A 58 -7.28 -9.51 -24.33
CA LYS A 58 -8.32 -9.22 -25.34
C LYS A 58 -8.68 -7.74 -25.34
N LEU A 59 -8.85 -7.14 -24.17
CA LEU A 59 -9.14 -5.71 -24.03
C LEU A 59 -8.01 -4.84 -24.62
N VAL A 60 -6.75 -5.18 -24.32
CA VAL A 60 -5.58 -4.47 -24.86
C VAL A 60 -5.56 -4.50 -26.39
N ARG A 61 -5.86 -5.65 -27.00
CA ARG A 61 -5.94 -5.78 -28.47
C ARG A 61 -7.04 -4.89 -29.05
N GLN A 62 -8.25 -4.97 -28.50
CA GLN A 62 -9.38 -4.16 -28.95
C GLN A 62 -9.08 -2.66 -28.96
N ILE A 63 -8.36 -2.16 -27.95
CA ILE A 63 -7.96 -0.76 -27.87
C ILE A 63 -6.95 -0.42 -28.98
N ASN A 64 -5.92 -1.26 -29.14
CA ASN A 64 -4.84 -1.00 -30.10
C ASN A 64 -5.26 -1.18 -31.56
N ASP A 65 -6.25 -2.03 -31.83
CA ASP A 65 -6.79 -2.25 -33.17
C ASP A 65 -7.72 -1.11 -33.63
N SER A 66 -8.12 -0.22 -32.70
CA SER A 66 -8.99 0.92 -33.01
C SER A 66 -8.18 2.07 -33.64
N PRO A 67 -8.52 2.49 -34.87
CA PRO A 67 -7.79 3.55 -35.59
C PRO A 67 -8.01 4.97 -35.01
N LYS A 68 -8.91 5.11 -34.04
CA LYS A 68 -9.27 6.40 -33.43
C LYS A 68 -8.49 6.73 -32.16
N THR A 69 -7.61 5.83 -31.71
CA THR A 69 -6.89 6.00 -30.44
C THR A 69 -5.56 6.72 -30.66
N THR A 70 -5.26 7.70 -29.79
CA THR A 70 -3.98 8.42 -29.77
C THR A 70 -2.96 7.80 -28.83
N TRP A 71 -3.36 6.77 -28.07
CA TRP A 71 -2.59 6.11 -27.04
C TRP A 71 -2.55 4.60 -27.29
N LYS A 72 -1.48 3.95 -26.82
CA LYS A 72 -1.30 2.50 -26.95
C LYS A 72 -1.53 1.82 -25.60
N ALA A 73 -2.35 0.78 -25.60
CA ALA A 73 -2.56 -0.06 -24.43
C ALA A 73 -1.48 -1.13 -24.33
N LYS A 74 -1.02 -1.40 -23.11
CA LYS A 74 -0.19 -2.56 -22.77
C LYS A 74 -0.70 -3.15 -21.46
N PHE A 75 -0.65 -4.48 -21.37
CA PHE A 75 -1.01 -5.17 -20.13
C PHE A 75 -0.08 -4.75 -18.98
N ASN A 76 -0.67 -4.34 -17.86
CA ASN A 76 0.04 -3.99 -16.63
C ASN A 76 -0.38 -4.94 -15.49
N LYS A 77 0.53 -5.82 -15.07
CA LYS A 77 0.31 -6.79 -13.98
C LYS A 77 -0.01 -6.12 -12.62
N PHE A 78 0.45 -4.90 -12.41
CA PHE A 78 0.19 -4.15 -11.18
C PHE A 78 -1.17 -3.43 -11.19
N GLY A 79 -1.86 -3.40 -12.33
CA GLY A 79 -3.20 -2.80 -12.48
C GLY A 79 -4.36 -3.75 -12.16
N VAL A 80 -4.07 -5.02 -11.84
CA VAL A 80 -5.10 -6.01 -11.53
C VAL A 80 -5.61 -5.77 -10.12
N ARG A 81 -6.91 -5.45 -9.98
CA ARG A 81 -7.52 -5.26 -8.66
C ARG A 81 -7.64 -6.61 -7.95
N ASN A 82 -7.15 -6.69 -6.73
CA ASN A 82 -7.46 -7.81 -5.85
C ASN A 82 -8.94 -7.72 -5.44
N LYS A 83 -9.69 -8.82 -5.59
CA LYS A 83 -11.14 -8.89 -5.31
C LYS A 83 -11.44 -8.91 -3.80
N SER A 84 -10.47 -9.31 -2.96
CA SER A 84 -10.63 -9.36 -1.52
C SER A 84 -9.31 -9.04 -0.82
N TYR A 85 -9.31 -8.00 0.00
CA TYR A 85 -8.14 -7.64 0.82
C TYR A 85 -8.15 -8.31 2.19
N GLY A 86 -9.11 -9.20 2.48
CA GLY A 86 -9.18 -9.91 3.77
C GLY A 86 -9.56 -9.04 4.98
N PHE A 87 -9.89 -7.76 4.78
CA PHE A 87 -10.38 -6.85 5.82
C PHE A 87 -11.57 -6.02 5.34
N LYS A 88 -12.48 -5.68 6.27
CA LYS A 88 -13.67 -4.88 6.02
C LYS A 88 -13.29 -3.40 5.98
N TYR A 89 -13.52 -2.74 4.85
CA TYR A 89 -13.28 -1.30 4.72
C TYR A 89 -14.44 -0.52 5.35
N THR A 90 -14.19 0.14 6.49
CA THR A 90 -15.12 1.10 7.08
C THR A 90 -14.70 2.51 6.68
N ARG A 91 -15.41 3.12 5.72
CA ARG A 91 -15.27 4.56 5.46
C ARG A 91 -15.98 5.30 6.59
N ASN A 92 -15.21 5.95 7.46
CA ASN A 92 -15.77 6.84 8.49
C ASN A 92 -16.18 8.16 7.83
N ALA A 93 -17.48 8.33 7.56
CA ALA A 93 -18.02 9.53 6.90
C ALA A 93 -17.77 10.80 7.73
N THR A 94 -17.79 10.71 9.06
CA THR A 94 -17.62 11.85 9.97
C THR A 94 -16.20 12.44 9.92
N ALA A 95 -15.18 11.63 9.61
CA ALA A 95 -13.82 12.12 9.41
C ALA A 95 -13.68 12.94 8.11
N ILE A 96 -14.49 12.61 7.09
CA ILE A 96 -14.52 13.34 5.82
C ILE A 96 -15.22 14.69 6.02
N GLU A 97 -16.34 14.72 6.73
CA GLU A 97 -17.11 15.95 7.00
C GLU A 97 -16.27 17.02 7.71
N LYS A 98 -15.57 16.63 8.79
CA LYS A 98 -14.68 17.55 9.53
C LYS A 98 -13.55 18.12 8.66
N TYR A 99 -13.03 17.31 7.74
CA TYR A 99 -11.97 17.74 6.83
C TYR A 99 -12.50 18.70 5.75
N VAL A 100 -13.70 18.43 5.24
CA VAL A 100 -14.39 19.31 4.27
C VAL A 100 -14.70 20.68 4.89
N GLU A 101 -15.16 20.73 6.14
CA GLU A 101 -15.41 22.00 6.83
C GLU A 101 -14.15 22.86 6.96
N LYS A 102 -13.03 22.23 7.36
CA LYS A 102 -11.72 22.90 7.45
C LYS A 102 -11.26 23.44 6.09
N ILE A 103 -11.48 22.68 5.02
CA ILE A 103 -11.19 23.11 3.65
C ILE A 103 -12.04 24.34 3.28
N ASN A 104 -13.33 24.33 3.59
CA ASN A 104 -14.22 25.44 3.25
C ASN A 104 -13.82 26.74 3.94
N GLN A 105 -13.49 26.69 5.24
CA GLN A 105 -12.98 27.85 5.98
C GLN A 105 -11.74 28.46 5.33
N PHE A 106 -10.86 27.59 4.82
CA PHE A 106 -9.65 28.01 4.13
C PHE A 106 -9.98 28.71 2.80
N PHE A 107 -10.88 28.14 1.98
CA PHE A 107 -11.34 28.75 0.73
C PHE A 107 -12.10 30.06 0.94
N ASP A 108 -12.74 30.23 2.09
CA ASP A 108 -13.46 31.46 2.43
C ASP A 108 -12.56 32.63 2.84
N SER A 109 -11.29 32.36 3.13
CA SER A 109 -10.32 33.40 3.51
C SER A 109 -10.12 34.42 2.38
N ALA A 110 -10.00 35.69 2.75
CA ALA A 110 -9.79 36.78 1.78
C ALA A 110 -8.49 36.60 0.97
N LEU A 111 -7.45 36.03 1.59
CA LEU A 111 -6.19 35.71 0.94
C LEU A 111 -6.36 34.65 -0.15
N MET A 112 -7.09 33.58 0.12
CA MET A 112 -7.36 32.53 -0.88
C MET A 112 -8.26 33.06 -2.00
N LYS A 113 -9.28 33.86 -1.69
CA LYS A 113 -10.13 34.51 -2.70
C LYS A 113 -9.31 35.40 -3.63
N LYS A 114 -8.39 36.20 -3.09
CA LYS A 114 -7.46 37.02 -3.89
C LYS A 114 -6.53 36.15 -4.74
N HIS A 115 -5.96 35.09 -4.18
CA HIS A 115 -5.07 34.19 -4.92
C HIS A 115 -5.79 33.51 -6.10
N ILE A 116 -7.01 33.02 -5.90
CA ILE A 116 -7.83 32.44 -6.97
C ILE A 116 -8.09 33.48 -8.05
N GLN A 117 -8.41 34.72 -7.66
CA GLN A 117 -8.60 35.81 -8.61
C GLN A 117 -7.34 36.07 -9.45
N GLU A 118 -6.16 36.13 -8.83
CA GLU A 118 -4.88 36.29 -9.54
C GLU A 118 -4.62 35.14 -10.53
N LEU A 119 -4.97 33.91 -10.17
CA LEU A 119 -4.85 32.75 -11.08
C LEU A 119 -5.83 32.83 -12.26
N MET A 120 -7.06 33.30 -12.01
CA MET A 120 -8.09 33.44 -13.05
C MET A 120 -7.80 34.59 -14.01
N GLU A 121 -7.15 35.65 -13.52
CA GLU A 121 -6.77 36.82 -14.31
C GLU A 121 -5.40 36.66 -15.00
N PHE A 122 -4.72 35.53 -14.79
CA PHE A 122 -3.41 35.27 -15.39
C PHE A 122 -3.53 35.18 -16.92
N PRO A 123 -2.73 35.94 -17.69
CA PRO A 123 -2.84 35.98 -19.14
C PRO A 123 -2.44 34.64 -19.77
N GLU A 124 -3.33 34.05 -20.56
CA GLU A 124 -3.08 32.76 -21.24
C GLU A 124 -1.85 32.81 -22.16
N GLY A 125 -1.54 33.98 -22.74
CA GLY A 125 -0.38 34.18 -23.61
C GLY A 125 0.96 33.99 -22.92
N ASP A 126 1.00 34.09 -21.59
CA ASP A 126 2.22 33.89 -20.79
C ASP A 126 2.39 32.42 -20.35
N LEU A 127 1.40 31.56 -20.63
CA LEU A 127 1.52 30.13 -20.34
C LEU A 127 2.40 29.44 -21.38
N PRO A 128 3.35 28.59 -20.95
CA PRO A 128 4.19 27.84 -21.88
C PRO A 128 3.36 26.77 -22.61
N THR A 129 3.65 26.55 -23.89
CA THR A 129 3.00 25.50 -24.69
C THR A 129 3.27 24.09 -24.15
N HIS A 130 4.41 23.90 -23.47
CA HIS A 130 4.80 22.65 -22.84
C HIS A 130 5.39 22.96 -21.47
N PHE A 131 4.96 22.24 -20.44
CA PHE A 131 5.44 22.40 -19.08
C PHE A 131 5.71 21.04 -18.44
N ASP A 132 6.90 20.89 -17.85
CA ASP A 132 7.23 19.74 -17.00
C ASP A 132 7.75 20.26 -15.65
N ALA A 133 7.01 19.99 -14.58
CA ALA A 133 7.35 20.41 -13.24
C ALA A 133 8.72 19.89 -12.79
N ARG A 134 9.13 18.71 -13.28
CA ARG A 134 10.43 18.11 -12.94
C ARG A 134 11.59 18.90 -13.51
N LEU A 135 11.40 19.52 -14.69
CA LEU A 135 12.39 20.38 -15.32
C LEU A 135 12.41 21.78 -14.69
N LYS A 136 11.25 22.29 -14.26
CA LYS A 136 11.15 23.60 -13.61
C LYS A 136 11.77 23.60 -12.20
N TRP A 137 11.61 22.50 -11.46
CA TRP A 137 12.10 22.34 -10.09
C TRP A 137 12.96 21.07 -9.95
N PRO A 138 14.16 21.04 -10.56
CA PRO A 138 15.00 19.84 -10.64
C PRO A 138 15.53 19.38 -9.28
N TYR A 139 15.68 20.31 -8.33
CA TYR A 139 16.18 20.01 -6.98
C TYR A 139 15.09 19.51 -6.01
N CYS A 140 13.86 19.30 -6.50
CA CYS A 140 12.74 18.77 -5.73
C CYS A 140 12.45 17.32 -6.12
N PRO A 141 13.14 16.31 -5.54
CA PRO A 141 13.02 14.91 -5.95
C PRO A 141 11.61 14.32 -5.75
N SER A 142 10.83 14.88 -4.82
CA SER A 142 9.45 14.49 -4.56
C SER A 142 8.53 14.64 -5.77
N ILE A 143 8.82 15.56 -6.70
CA ILE A 143 8.02 15.80 -7.91
C ILE A 143 8.18 14.65 -8.91
N SER A 144 9.36 14.02 -8.95
CA SER A 144 9.64 12.89 -9.83
C SER A 144 9.25 11.55 -9.23
N HIS A 145 8.96 11.52 -7.93
CA HIS A 145 8.65 10.29 -7.21
C HIS A 145 7.23 9.81 -7.57
N VAL A 146 7.12 8.57 -8.07
CA VAL A 146 5.85 7.89 -8.36
C VAL A 146 5.57 6.84 -7.28
N PRO A 147 4.80 7.19 -6.24
CA PRO A 147 4.51 6.31 -5.12
C PRO A 147 3.38 5.31 -5.39
N ASN A 148 3.46 4.17 -4.73
CA ASN A 148 2.52 3.06 -4.84
C ASN A 148 1.50 3.09 -3.69
N GLN A 149 0.20 3.21 -4.01
CA GLN A 149 -0.88 3.22 -3.00
C GLN A 149 -1.24 1.82 -2.46
N GLY A 150 -0.69 0.75 -3.05
CA GLY A 150 -1.02 -0.63 -2.70
C GLY A 150 -2.52 -0.94 -2.86
N GLY A 151 -3.03 -1.88 -2.06
CA GLY A 151 -4.45 -2.26 -2.04
C GLY A 151 -5.39 -1.27 -1.35
N CYS A 152 -4.86 -0.14 -0.88
CA CYS A 152 -5.61 0.85 -0.12
C CYS A 152 -6.34 1.83 -1.06
N GLY A 153 -7.59 2.18 -0.74
CA GLY A 153 -8.39 3.19 -1.45
C GLY A 153 -7.97 4.63 -1.14
N SER A 154 -6.69 4.87 -0.86
CA SER A 154 -6.13 6.16 -0.41
C SER A 154 -5.80 7.13 -1.54
N CYS A 155 -6.12 6.79 -2.80
CA CYS A 155 -5.93 7.70 -3.94
C CYS A 155 -6.59 9.06 -3.73
N TYR A 156 -7.70 9.10 -2.99
CA TYR A 156 -8.36 10.34 -2.60
C TYR A 156 -7.45 11.22 -1.72
N ILE A 157 -6.72 10.64 -0.77
CA ILE A 157 -5.79 11.37 0.12
C ILE A 157 -4.59 11.89 -0.69
N ARG A 158 -4.04 11.10 -1.62
CA ARG A 158 -2.99 11.55 -2.53
C ARG A 158 -3.44 12.74 -3.38
N ASN A 159 -4.62 12.64 -3.99
CA ASN A 159 -5.13 13.71 -4.85
C ASN A 159 -5.44 14.97 -4.04
N ILE A 160 -5.90 14.84 -2.80
CA ILE A 160 -6.03 15.96 -1.87
C ILE A 160 -4.67 16.59 -1.58
N LEU A 161 -3.67 15.80 -1.19
CA LEU A 161 -2.34 16.31 -0.85
C LEU A 161 -1.63 16.94 -2.06
N MET A 162 -1.75 16.34 -3.24
CA MET A 162 -1.18 16.92 -4.46
C MET A 162 -1.95 18.17 -4.90
N LYS A 163 -3.28 18.21 -4.73
CA LYS A 163 -4.08 19.41 -4.95
C LYS A 163 -3.67 20.51 -3.98
N GLU A 164 -3.41 20.19 -2.71
CA GLU A 164 -2.90 21.17 -1.74
C GLU A 164 -1.50 21.67 -2.12
N ILE A 165 -0.54 20.80 -2.45
CA ILE A 165 0.79 21.24 -2.90
C ILE A 165 0.70 22.10 -4.17
N PHE A 166 -0.21 21.75 -5.09
CA PHE A 166 -0.45 22.50 -6.32
C PHE A 166 -1.06 23.89 -6.05
N LEU A 167 -1.99 23.99 -5.09
CA LEU A 167 -2.67 25.23 -4.74
C LEU A 167 -1.86 26.12 -3.77
N PHE A 168 -0.96 25.54 -2.98
CA PHE A 168 -0.27 26.24 -1.89
C PHE A 168 1.24 26.36 -2.06
N GLY A 169 1.83 25.74 -3.08
CA GLY A 169 3.29 25.65 -3.22
C GLY A 169 3.93 24.77 -2.15
N SER A 170 5.27 24.76 -2.08
CA SER A 170 6.04 23.86 -1.21
C SER A 170 5.61 23.96 0.25
N THR A 171 5.00 22.91 0.79
CA THR A 171 4.62 22.80 2.20
C THR A 171 5.85 22.48 3.06
N THR A 172 6.07 23.23 4.13
CA THR A 172 7.11 22.91 5.13
C THR A 172 6.66 21.72 5.97
N MET A 173 7.37 20.59 5.85
CA MET A 173 7.17 19.41 6.68
C MET A 173 8.15 19.46 7.87
N ALA A 174 7.65 19.27 9.10
CA ALA A 174 8.48 19.17 10.30
C ALA A 174 8.75 17.69 10.60
N PHE A 175 10.03 17.32 10.69
CA PHE A 175 10.46 16.01 11.17
C PHE A 175 10.98 16.16 12.61
N PRO A 176 10.84 15.13 13.47
CA PRO A 176 11.56 15.11 14.74
C PRO A 176 13.06 15.06 14.44
N VAL A 177 13.78 16.14 14.78
CA VAL A 177 15.23 16.22 14.64
C VAL A 177 15.87 15.84 15.98
N PRO A 178 16.89 14.96 16.01
CA PRO A 178 17.57 14.60 17.25
C PRO A 178 18.31 15.81 17.86
N GLU A 179 18.36 15.89 19.19
CA GLU A 179 18.86 17.05 19.97
C GLU A 179 20.32 17.44 19.61
N GLU A 180 21.12 16.47 19.19
CA GLU A 180 22.48 16.62 18.65
C GLU A 180 22.59 17.61 17.48
N PHE A 181 21.52 17.77 16.68
CA PHE A 181 21.49 18.76 15.61
C PHE A 181 21.50 20.20 16.13
N LEU A 182 20.93 20.45 17.32
CA LEU A 182 20.86 21.80 17.90
C LEU A 182 22.25 22.34 18.30
N HIS A 183 23.23 21.46 18.44
CA HIS A 183 24.61 21.80 18.77
C HIS A 183 25.55 21.80 17.55
N TYR A 184 25.02 21.56 16.34
CA TYR A 184 25.81 21.47 15.13
C TYR A 184 26.13 22.86 14.56
N SER A 185 27.41 23.23 14.53
CA SER A 185 27.83 24.59 14.19
C SER A 185 28.14 24.82 12.71
N SER A 186 28.61 23.82 11.95
CA SER A 186 28.80 23.90 10.48
C SER A 186 29.14 22.56 9.83
N GLY A 187 28.78 22.39 8.54
CA GLY A 187 29.09 21.24 7.69
C GLY A 187 27.86 20.41 7.26
N THR A 188 28.05 19.15 6.84
CA THR A 188 26.97 18.19 6.60
C THR A 188 26.72 17.34 7.84
N PHE A 189 25.57 17.54 8.50
CA PHE A 189 25.15 16.73 9.64
C PHE A 189 24.72 15.33 9.15
N LYS A 190 25.41 14.28 9.62
CA LYS A 190 25.03 12.88 9.38
C LYS A 190 24.41 12.35 10.66
N ILE A 191 23.14 11.96 10.57
CA ILE A 191 22.45 11.29 11.67
C ILE A 191 23.10 9.92 11.84
N ASN A 192 23.53 9.60 13.07
CA ASN A 192 24.00 8.25 13.37
C ASN A 192 22.79 7.32 13.46
N VAL A 193 22.59 6.59 12.37
CA VAL A 193 21.49 5.68 12.11
C VAL A 193 21.43 4.50 13.09
N ASP A 194 22.57 4.10 13.66
CA ASP A 194 22.68 3.00 14.63
C ASP A 194 21.94 3.31 15.94
N SER A 195 21.82 4.59 16.30
CA SER A 195 21.11 5.04 17.51
C SER A 195 19.60 5.13 17.34
N MET A 196 19.08 5.18 16.10
CA MET A 196 17.65 5.34 15.82
C MET A 196 16.89 4.00 15.90
N GLU A 197 17.54 2.87 15.63
CA GLU A 197 16.98 1.53 15.85
C GLU A 197 16.54 1.33 17.32
N LYS A 198 17.30 1.89 18.27
CA LYS A 198 16.98 1.83 19.71
C LYS A 198 15.64 2.47 20.07
N TYR A 199 15.14 3.39 19.25
CA TYR A 199 13.87 4.11 19.46
C TYR A 199 12.74 3.65 18.53
N GLY A 200 12.93 2.55 17.76
CA GLY A 200 11.88 1.93 16.97
C GLY A 200 11.38 2.76 15.78
N LEU A 201 12.19 3.71 15.30
CA LEU A 201 11.89 4.48 14.09
C LEU A 201 12.46 3.74 12.87
N GLU A 202 11.64 2.89 12.24
CA GLU A 202 11.99 2.24 10.97
C GLU A 202 11.95 3.26 9.82
N TYR A 203 13.07 3.43 9.12
CA TYR A 203 13.11 4.05 7.80
C TYR A 203 13.78 3.07 6.84
N GLU A 204 13.09 2.72 5.76
CA GLU A 204 13.71 1.97 4.66
C GLU A 204 14.56 2.95 3.83
N ALA A 205 15.84 3.03 4.16
CA ALA A 205 16.85 3.63 3.30
C ALA A 205 17.11 2.70 2.11
N GLY A 206 16.45 2.96 0.98
CA GLY A 206 16.88 2.40 -0.30
C GLY A 206 18.27 2.94 -0.65
N LEU A 207 19.29 2.09 -0.52
CA LEU A 207 20.64 2.31 -1.05
C LEU A 207 20.59 2.46 -2.58
N VAL A 208 21.45 3.35 -3.07
CA VAL A 208 21.69 3.75 -4.47
C VAL A 208 21.89 2.57 -5.41
#